data_AF-A0AAU9HZ34-F1
#
_entry.id   AF-A0AAU9HZ34-F1
#
_cell.length_a   1.000
_cell.length_b   1.000
_cell.length_c   1.000
_cell.angle_alpha   90.00
_cell.angle_beta   90.00
_cell.angle_gamma   90.00
#
_symmetry.space_group_name_H-M   'P 1'
#
loop_
_entity.id
_entity.type
_entity.pdbx_description
1 polymer ?
#
loop_
_entity_poly.entity_id
_entity_poly.type
_entity_poly.pdbx_seq_one_letter_code
_entity_poly.pdbx_strand_id
1 'polypeptide(L)'
;MRAHAQLHRRAQRLLPAGIDTVALLPAALPQYWEASPLSALPLRRDGRRGVIGLRLHAGTAQALRLGGSGFLQAAQRQDAAADNARPRRYGPWQRLSNGSYWARSTDALLGVLLASEEAAVWLLWQQPAAAAPGNGGWLR
;
A
#
# COMPACT_ATOMS: atom_id res chain seq x y z
N MET A 1 23.04 -2.50 -4.05
CA MET A 1 21.96 -1.92 -4.89
C MET A 1 20.89 -2.93 -5.36
N ARG A 2 21.21 -4.16 -5.78
CA ARG A 2 20.21 -5.14 -6.30
C ARG A 2 19.05 -5.45 -5.34
N ALA A 3 19.33 -5.57 -4.04
CA ALA A 3 18.31 -5.84 -3.02
C ALA A 3 17.24 -4.72 -2.92
N HIS A 4 17.64 -3.45 -3.04
CA HIS A 4 16.71 -2.32 -3.00
C HIS A 4 15.78 -2.31 -4.23
N ALA A 5 16.31 -2.58 -5.42
CA ALA A 5 15.51 -2.68 -6.64
C ALA A 5 14.58 -3.91 -6.65
N GLN A 6 15.00 -5.03 -6.04
CA GLN A 6 14.14 -6.19 -5.84
C GLN A 6 13.01 -5.90 -4.84
N LEU A 7 13.34 -5.24 -3.73
CA LEU A 7 12.37 -4.84 -2.72
C LEU A 7 11.35 -3.84 -3.27
N HIS A 8 11.81 -2.81 -4.00
CA HIS A 8 10.95 -1.86 -4.69
C HIS A 8 9.98 -2.57 -5.65
N ARG A 9 10.48 -3.43 -6.54
CA ARG A 9 9.63 -4.19 -7.48
C ARG A 9 8.61 -5.09 -6.78
N ARG A 10 8.98 -5.72 -5.67
CA ARG A 10 8.06 -6.54 -4.87
C ARG A 10 6.98 -5.69 -4.22
N ALA A 11 7.36 -4.58 -3.58
CA ALA A 11 6.41 -3.66 -2.98
C ALA A 11 5.47 -3.05 -4.02
N GLN A 12 5.98 -2.66 -5.20
CA GLN A 12 5.20 -2.17 -6.34
C GLN A 12 4.14 -3.18 -6.80
N ARG A 13 4.47 -4.48 -6.83
CA ARG A 13 3.51 -5.54 -7.21
C ARG A 13 2.40 -5.75 -6.18
N LEU A 14 2.61 -5.33 -4.94
CA LEU A 14 1.60 -5.41 -3.88
C LEU A 14 0.68 -4.19 -3.87
N LEU A 15 1.04 -3.09 -4.53
CA LEU A 15 0.18 -1.91 -4.60
C LEU A 15 -1.02 -2.11 -5.55
N PRO A 16 -2.14 -1.40 -5.29
CA PRO A 16 -3.25 -1.26 -6.24
C PRO A 16 -2.78 -0.80 -7.62
N ALA A 17 -3.52 -1.16 -8.67
CA ALA A 17 -3.22 -0.74 -10.04
C ALA A 17 -3.26 0.78 -10.16
N GLY A 18 -2.53 1.31 -11.13
CA GLY A 18 -2.46 2.75 -11.37
C GLY A 18 -1.68 3.54 -10.32
N ILE A 19 -1.21 2.90 -9.24
CA ILE A 19 -0.31 3.52 -8.27
C ILE A 19 1.13 3.19 -8.62
N ASP A 20 1.78 4.08 -9.35
CA ASP A 20 3.19 3.91 -9.74
C ASP A 20 4.13 4.58 -8.75
N THR A 21 5.26 3.94 -8.49
CA THR A 21 6.29 4.44 -7.56
C THR A 21 7.68 4.37 -8.18
N VAL A 22 8.56 5.28 -7.76
CA VAL A 22 9.90 5.45 -8.36
C VAL A 22 11.05 5.09 -7.43
N ALA A 23 10.83 5.12 -6.11
CA ALA A 23 11.89 4.88 -5.14
C ALA A 23 11.33 4.39 -3.82
N LEU A 24 12.18 3.73 -3.04
CA LEU A 24 11.94 3.49 -1.62
C LEU A 24 12.18 4.80 -0.85
N LEU A 25 11.28 5.13 0.07
CA LEU A 25 11.55 6.16 1.06
C LEU A 25 12.50 5.60 2.12
N PRO A 26 13.32 6.46 2.78
CA PRO A 26 14.04 6.06 3.98
C PRO A 26 13.08 5.38 4.93
N ALA A 27 13.48 4.25 5.52
CA ALA A 27 12.62 3.46 6.39
C ALA A 27 12.07 4.38 7.49
N ALA A 28 10.77 4.68 7.46
CA ALA A 28 10.12 5.36 8.57
C ALA A 28 10.27 4.47 9.80
N LEU A 29 10.84 5.02 10.87
CA LEU A 29 11.10 4.26 12.08
C LEU A 29 9.77 3.69 12.62
N PRO A 30 9.71 2.40 13.00
CA PRO A 30 8.50 1.77 13.52
C PRO A 30 7.84 2.52 14.70
N GLN A 31 8.62 3.31 15.45
CA GLN A 31 8.13 4.13 16.57
C GLN A 31 7.21 5.29 16.15
N TYR A 32 7.35 5.83 14.94
CA TYR A 32 6.43 6.86 14.43
C TYR A 32 5.10 6.27 13.96
N TRP A 33 5.03 4.95 13.81
CA TRP A 33 3.82 4.27 13.35
C TRP A 33 2.76 4.15 14.43
N GLU A 34 3.12 3.74 15.65
CA GLU A 34 2.17 3.60 16.77
C GLU A 34 1.42 4.92 17.02
N ALA A 35 2.10 6.06 16.83
CA ALA A 35 1.54 7.40 16.95
C ALA A 35 0.90 7.96 15.66
N SER A 36 0.99 7.25 14.53
CA SER A 36 0.42 7.69 13.25
C SER A 36 -1.08 7.39 13.21
N PRO A 37 -1.91 8.19 12.49
CA PRO A 37 -3.29 7.83 12.16
C PRO A 37 -3.44 6.43 11.55
N LEU A 38 -2.34 5.91 11.01
CA LEU A 38 -2.20 4.59 10.45
C LEU A 38 -2.30 3.43 11.46
N SER A 39 -1.96 3.62 12.74
CA SER A 39 -2.08 2.58 13.79
C SER A 39 -3.53 2.26 14.13
N ALA A 40 -4.45 3.19 13.87
CA ALA A 40 -5.88 3.04 14.07
C ALA A 40 -6.58 2.22 12.97
N LEU A 41 -5.87 1.85 11.90
CA LEU A 41 -6.47 1.18 10.75
C LEU A 41 -6.80 -0.30 11.06
N PRO A 42 -7.93 -0.82 10.55
CA PRO A 42 -8.46 -2.13 10.94
C PRO A 42 -7.78 -3.27 10.15
N LEU A 43 -6.50 -3.51 10.43
CA LEU A 43 -5.76 -4.68 9.97
C LEU A 43 -5.76 -5.78 11.03
N ARG A 44 -5.70 -7.04 10.59
CA ARG A 44 -5.73 -8.20 11.49
C ARG A 44 -4.47 -8.26 12.33
N ARG A 45 -4.51 -7.86 13.61
CA ARG A 45 -3.34 -7.65 14.48
C ARG A 45 -2.54 -8.90 14.91
N ASP A 46 -2.88 -10.11 14.47
CA ASP A 46 -2.14 -11.33 14.81
C ASP A 46 -0.95 -11.60 13.87
N GLY A 47 0.26 -11.74 14.42
CA GLY A 47 1.47 -12.11 13.66
C GLY A 47 2.50 -10.98 13.44
N ARG A 48 3.41 -11.16 12.46
CA ARG A 48 4.50 -10.21 12.19
C ARG A 48 4.02 -9.08 11.29
N ARG A 49 4.31 -7.84 11.64
CA ARG A 49 3.94 -6.65 10.87
C ARG A 49 5.16 -5.96 10.27
N GLY A 50 4.96 -5.19 9.21
CA GLY A 50 5.97 -4.27 8.73
C GLY A 50 5.39 -3.24 7.79
N VAL A 51 6.18 -2.18 7.56
CA VAL A 51 5.82 -1.03 6.74
C VAL A 51 6.95 -0.71 5.78
N ILE A 52 6.61 -0.25 4.58
CA ILE A 52 7.56 0.29 3.62
C ILE A 52 6.97 1.52 2.96
N GLY A 53 7.76 2.59 2.94
CA GLY A 53 7.43 3.82 2.24
C GLY A 53 7.99 3.79 0.82
N LEU A 54 7.19 4.28 -0.12
CA LEU A 54 7.57 4.43 -1.52
C LEU A 54 7.24 5.86 -1.98
N ARG A 55 8.10 6.42 -2.81
CA ARG A 55 7.88 7.70 -3.48
C ARG A 55 6.96 7.47 -4.67
N LEU A 56 5.86 8.21 -4.75
CA LEU A 56 4.96 8.16 -5.90
C LEU A 56 5.68 8.68 -7.16
N HIS A 57 5.36 8.07 -8.31
CA HIS A 57 5.71 8.63 -9.59
C HIS A 57 5.01 10.00 -9.77
N ALA A 58 5.68 10.95 -10.42
CA ALA A 58 5.15 12.31 -10.58
C ALA A 58 3.76 12.33 -11.25
N GLY A 59 3.56 11.47 -12.26
CA GLY A 59 2.28 11.30 -12.94
C GLY A 59 1.17 10.80 -12.00
N THR A 60 1.45 9.80 -11.15
CA THR A 60 0.48 9.31 -10.15
C THR A 60 0.19 10.37 -9.10
N ALA A 61 1.21 11.09 -8.62
CA ALA A 61 1.01 12.17 -7.65
C ALA A 61 0.16 13.30 -8.23
N GLN A 62 0.39 13.68 -9.50
CA GLN A 62 -0.41 14.69 -10.19
C GLN A 62 -1.85 14.22 -10.42
N ALA A 63 -2.04 12.99 -10.91
CA ALA A 63 -3.36 12.40 -11.12
C ALA A 63 -4.16 12.31 -9.80
N LEU A 64 -3.49 12.00 -8.69
CA LEU A 64 -4.10 11.99 -7.36
C LEU A 64 -4.50 13.40 -6.89
N ARG A 65 -3.67 14.42 -7.14
CA ARG A 65 -3.99 15.81 -6.78
C ARG A 65 -5.16 16.38 -7.58
N LEU A 66 -5.23 16.05 -8.88
CA LEU A 66 -6.29 16.55 -9.76
C LEU A 66 -7.59 15.75 -9.65
N GLY A 67 -7.48 14.41 -9.58
CA GLY A 67 -8.61 13.50 -9.63
C GLY A 67 -9.09 12.99 -8.26
N GLY A 68 -8.31 13.18 -7.19
CA GLY A 68 -8.66 12.79 -5.83
C GLY A 68 -9.18 11.35 -5.73
N SER A 69 -10.33 11.19 -5.06
CA SER A 69 -11.01 9.90 -4.94
C SER A 69 -11.48 9.33 -6.28
N GLY A 70 -11.77 10.18 -7.28
CA GLY A 70 -12.20 9.74 -8.61
C GLY A 70 -11.12 8.96 -9.35
N PHE A 71 -9.87 9.44 -9.28
CA PHE A 71 -8.69 8.71 -9.79
C PHE A 71 -8.56 7.34 -9.14
N LEU A 72 -8.70 7.28 -7.81
CA LEU A 72 -8.56 6.04 -7.04
C LEU A 72 -9.68 5.04 -7.30
N GLN A 73 -10.92 5.50 -7.49
CA GLN A 73 -12.04 4.65 -7.88
C GLN A 73 -11.89 4.12 -9.30
N ALA A 74 -11.28 4.88 -10.21
CA ALA A 74 -10.98 4.41 -11.57
C ALA A 74 -9.89 3.31 -11.53
N ALA A 75 -8.81 3.55 -10.78
CA ALA A 75 -7.77 2.56 -10.51
C ALA A 75 -8.33 1.27 -9.90
N GLN A 76 -9.23 1.38 -8.93
CA GLN A 76 -9.89 0.22 -8.32
C GLN A 76 -10.78 -0.55 -9.31
N ARG A 77 -11.49 0.14 -10.21
CA ARG A 77 -12.30 -0.50 -11.26
C ARG A 77 -11.42 -1.25 -12.26
N GLN A 78 -10.27 -0.70 -12.61
CA GLN A 78 -9.28 -1.38 -13.46
C GLN A 78 -8.74 -2.64 -12.79
N ASP A 79 -8.45 -2.58 -11.48
CA ASP A 79 -8.05 -3.74 -10.68
C ASP A 79 -9.12 -4.83 -10.63
N ALA A 80 -10.40 -4.45 -10.52
CA ALA A 80 -11.51 -5.40 -10.52
C ALA A 80 -11.71 -6.08 -11.90
N ALA A 81 -11.42 -5.37 -12.99
CA ALA A 81 -11.53 -5.88 -14.35
C ALA A 81 -10.33 -6.75 -14.77
N ALA A 82 -9.16 -6.56 -14.16
CA ALA A 82 -7.98 -7.40 -14.38
C ALA A 82 -8.12 -8.74 -13.63
N ASP A 83 -8.90 -9.65 -14.19
CA ASP A 83 -9.19 -10.94 -13.57
C ASP A 83 -7.95 -11.88 -13.55
N ASN A 84 -7.76 -12.56 -12.41
CA ASN A 84 -6.81 -13.67 -12.15
C ASN A 84 -5.29 -13.43 -12.04
N ALA A 85 -4.72 -12.28 -12.43
CA ALA A 85 -3.26 -12.11 -12.38
C ALA A 85 -2.70 -11.56 -11.05
N ARG A 86 -3.55 -10.92 -10.23
CA ARG A 86 -3.11 -10.27 -8.98
C ARG A 86 -3.46 -11.12 -7.76
N PRO A 87 -2.50 -11.37 -6.87
CA PRO A 87 -2.72 -12.25 -5.72
C PRO A 87 -3.73 -11.70 -4.71
N ARG A 88 -3.97 -10.37 -4.67
CA ARG A 88 -4.91 -9.74 -3.73
C ARG A 88 -5.62 -8.54 -4.35
N ARG A 89 -6.89 -8.37 -3.95
CA ARG A 89 -7.74 -7.23 -4.30
C ARG A 89 -7.83 -6.27 -3.11
N TYR A 90 -8.03 -4.99 -3.43
CA TYR A 90 -8.24 -3.94 -2.46
C TYR A 90 -9.72 -3.56 -2.40
N GLY A 91 -10.19 -3.30 -1.18
CA GLY A 91 -11.51 -2.72 -0.92
C GLY A 91 -11.57 -1.24 -1.33
N PRO A 92 -12.72 -0.59 -1.11
CA PRO A 92 -12.92 0.80 -1.48
C PRO A 92 -11.92 1.73 -0.79
N TRP A 93 -11.46 2.74 -1.54
CA TRP A 93 -10.65 3.81 -0.99
C TRP A 93 -11.47 4.69 -0.06
N GLN A 94 -10.90 4.99 1.11
CA GLN A 94 -11.45 5.85 2.13
C GLN A 94 -10.59 7.11 2.22
N ARG A 95 -11.23 8.29 2.22
CA ARG A 95 -10.53 9.56 2.45
C ARG A 95 -10.45 9.80 3.97
N LEU A 96 -9.26 10.07 4.46
CA LEU A 96 -9.02 10.43 5.85
C LEU A 96 -9.15 11.95 6.04
N SER A 97 -9.37 12.38 7.29
CA SER A 97 -9.55 13.80 7.65
C SER A 97 -8.33 14.66 7.30
N ASN A 98 -7.13 14.08 7.31
CA ASN A 98 -5.89 14.74 6.93
C ASN A 98 -5.67 14.81 5.40
N GLY A 99 -6.68 14.49 4.59
CA GLY A 99 -6.61 14.52 3.13
C GLY A 99 -5.93 13.31 2.48
N SER A 100 -5.33 12.40 3.27
CA SER A 100 -4.77 11.15 2.76
C SER A 100 -5.86 10.17 2.33
N TYR A 101 -5.49 9.17 1.54
CA TYR A 101 -6.37 8.10 1.10
C TYR A 101 -5.88 6.76 1.59
N TRP A 102 -6.80 5.91 2.03
CA TRP A 102 -6.51 4.60 2.58
C TRP A 102 -7.31 3.52 1.86
N ALA A 103 -6.68 2.38 1.58
CA ALA A 103 -7.37 1.18 1.16
C ALA A 103 -6.79 -0.05 1.88
N ARG A 104 -7.68 -1.02 2.15
CA ARG A 104 -7.34 -2.28 2.79
C ARG A 104 -7.53 -3.42 1.81
N SER A 105 -6.65 -4.43 1.82
CA SER A 105 -6.92 -5.66 1.08
C SER A 105 -8.17 -6.38 1.63
N THR A 106 -8.81 -7.18 0.78
CA THR A 106 -10.02 -7.94 1.13
C THR A 106 -9.81 -8.91 2.30
N ASP A 107 -8.61 -9.45 2.44
CA ASP A 107 -8.20 -10.34 3.54
C ASP A 107 -7.69 -9.61 4.80
N ALA A 108 -7.68 -8.27 4.78
CA ALA A 108 -7.24 -7.41 5.88
C ALA A 108 -5.79 -7.64 6.34
N LEU A 109 -4.93 -8.10 5.43
CA LEU A 109 -3.52 -8.36 5.67
C LEU A 109 -2.59 -7.31 5.05
N LEU A 110 -3.07 -6.55 4.07
CA LEU A 110 -2.36 -5.42 3.48
C LEU A 110 -3.16 -4.13 3.66
N GLY A 111 -2.41 -3.06 3.84
CA GLY A 111 -2.91 -1.70 3.93
C GLY A 111 -2.11 -0.79 3.03
N VAL A 112 -2.78 0.14 2.35
CA VAL A 112 -2.12 1.15 1.53
C VAL A 112 -2.63 2.52 1.90
N LEU A 113 -1.73 3.39 2.31
CA LEU A 113 -2.01 4.81 2.54
C LEU A 113 -1.29 5.66 1.51
N LEU A 114 -2.04 6.51 0.82
CA LEU A 114 -1.54 7.55 -0.06
C LEU A 114 -1.56 8.90 0.65
N ALA A 115 -0.38 9.47 0.83
CA ALA A 115 -0.17 10.79 1.38
C ALA A 115 0.11 11.73 0.19
N SER A 116 -0.95 12.39 -0.29
CA SER A 116 -0.95 13.14 -1.56
C SER A 116 -0.05 14.38 -1.53
N GLU A 117 0.01 15.06 -0.38
CA GLU A 117 0.85 16.23 -0.17
C GLU A 117 2.33 15.83 -0.23
N GLU A 118 2.68 14.75 0.46
CA GLU A 118 4.03 14.22 0.55
C GLU A 118 4.43 13.42 -0.70
N ALA A 119 3.55 13.25 -1.68
CA ALA A 119 3.76 12.38 -2.84
C ALA A 119 4.33 11.00 -2.43
N ALA A 120 3.73 10.40 -1.41
CA ALA A 120 4.21 9.17 -0.79
C ALA A 120 3.10 8.12 -0.72
N VAL A 121 3.49 6.85 -0.80
CA VAL A 121 2.63 5.71 -0.50
C VAL A 121 3.27 4.83 0.56
N TRP A 122 2.49 4.44 1.56
CA TRP A 122 2.89 3.54 2.61
C TRP A 122 2.17 2.22 2.43
N LEU A 123 2.94 1.16 2.20
CA LEU A 123 2.44 -0.21 2.18
C LEU A 123 2.68 -0.82 3.55
N LEU A 124 1.59 -1.11 4.27
CA LEU A 124 1.60 -1.90 5.49
C LEU A 124 1.24 -3.35 5.17
N TRP A 125 1.91 -4.27 5.85
CA TRP A 125 1.56 -5.67 5.78
C TRP A 125 1.60 -6.36 7.14
N GLN A 126 0.81 -7.44 7.23
CA GLN A 126 0.75 -8.31 8.37
C GLN A 126 0.84 -9.78 7.95
N GLN A 127 1.96 -10.44 8.25
CA GLN A 127 2.15 -11.87 8.04
C GLN A 127 1.43 -12.67 9.15
N PRO A 128 0.44 -13.51 8.80
CA PRO A 128 -0.19 -14.41 9.77
C PRO A 128 0.84 -15.32 10.44
N ALA A 129 0.67 -15.58 11.74
CA ALA A 129 1.57 -16.44 12.51
C ALA A 129 1.50 -17.92 12.07
N ALA A 130 0.32 -18.39 11.64
CA ALA A 130 0.17 -19.68 10.98
C ALA A 130 0.55 -19.53 9.51
N ALA A 131 1.65 -20.16 9.11
CA ALA A 131 2.07 -20.24 7.72
C ALA A 131 1.02 -21.07 6.94
N ALA A 132 -0.04 -20.43 6.46
CA ALA A 132 -0.83 -21.02 5.39
C ALA A 132 0.12 -21.26 4.21
N PRO A 133 0.13 -22.47 3.62
CA PRO A 133 1.01 -22.79 2.51
C PRO A 133 0.76 -21.78 1.38
N GLY A 134 1.77 -20.96 1.06
CA GLY A 134 1.67 -19.85 0.11
C GLY A 134 2.08 -18.48 0.65
N ASN A 135 2.14 -18.28 1.98
CA ASN A 135 2.54 -17.01 2.61
C ASN A 135 4.04 -16.89 2.88
N GLY A 136 4.89 -17.33 1.94
CA GLY A 136 6.33 -17.03 1.98
C GLY A 136 6.55 -15.52 2.11
N GLY A 137 7.53 -15.11 2.92
CA GLY A 137 7.66 -13.72 3.40
C GLY A 137 7.54 -12.68 2.27
N TRP A 138 6.48 -11.86 2.30
CA TRP A 138 6.07 -10.99 1.19
C TRP A 138 7.12 -9.99 0.71
N LEU A 139 8.10 -9.68 1.57
CA LEU A 139 9.20 -8.75 1.30
C LEU A 139 10.57 -9.34 1.71
N ARG A 140 10.68 -10.67 1.87
CA ARG A 140 11.97 -11.36 2.11
C ARG A 140 12.73 -11.58 0.81
#